data_AF-A0A973WB23-F1
#
_entry.id   AF-A0A973WB23-F1
#
_cell.length_a   1.000
_cell.length_b   1.000
_cell.length_c   1.000
_cell.angle_alpha   90.00
_cell.angle_beta   90.00
_cell.angle_gamma   90.00
#
_symmetry.space_group_name_H-M   'P 1'
#
loop_
_entity.id
_entity.type
_entity.pdbx_description
1 polymer ?
#
loop_
_entity_poly.entity_id
_entity_poly.type
_entity_poly.pdbx_seq_one_letter_code
_entity_poly.pdbx_strand_id
1 'polypeptide(L)'
;MRSRVTFQLQRILEQTHEAKSLQAMSFAKTLAPGAQATIRPNVPDGFSAHDYAIFLLHVAAEIEHGLLIQYLFAAYSLGGSQVPEAHRDEVARWQGIILGVAREEMGHLITVQNLLKLLGGPLNLERDDFPWDLPFYPFPFALEPLSLKLLARYVCIESPEKWPDRWVGRKADIEKLAFPGGASDFKRVGVIYATLKALLGDKKRIPDALFHADTLSFQASFAEWGRGYAKGARGAVDKAAKIPDVLIQTAYSRSTALQALDAIAEQGEAATDDIRDPSPSHFERFMELFLAIEAVSTWSPCRPVISNPRAVGDPGAVPGTHYIDNETSRIWARLLNLRYRMLLAYVAHSFRISGDYGPADGLARGSVLNRAFGEMYNLRALANILVTLPAGDPAKPERAAPSFELPYSMALPVLERDAWRQHVDLLQASETLIARLRGSAGKGADSFLESLDALDAQAIIAFEAAMQRSSAPGLAYGGGGRA
;
A
#
# COMPACT_ATOMS: atom_id res chain seq x y z
N MET A 1 4.48 13.22 13.85
CA MET A 1 3.34 12.75 14.66
C MET A 1 3.40 11.23 14.60
N ARG A 2 3.61 10.54 15.72
CA ARG A 2 3.56 9.07 15.76
C ARG A 2 2.11 8.63 15.51
N SER A 3 1.86 7.49 14.86
CA SER A 3 0.50 6.97 14.76
C SER A 3 -0.05 6.74 16.18
N ARG A 4 -1.37 6.89 16.37
CA ARG A 4 -2.00 6.67 17.69
C ARG A 4 -1.77 5.23 18.19
N VAL A 5 -1.63 4.29 17.26
CA VAL A 5 -1.31 2.88 17.51
C VAL A 5 0.09 2.74 18.11
N THR A 6 1.09 3.42 17.55
CA THR A 6 2.45 3.44 18.11
C THR A 6 2.50 3.95 19.54
N PHE A 7 1.77 5.04 19.84
CA PHE A 7 1.82 5.65 21.18
C PHE A 7 1.17 4.76 22.24
N GLN A 8 0.08 4.06 21.90
CA GLN A 8 -0.56 3.11 22.82
C GLN A 8 0.30 1.85 23.03
N LEU A 9 0.92 1.31 21.97
CA LEU A 9 1.85 0.18 22.07
C LEU A 9 3.10 0.50 22.89
N GLN A 10 3.70 1.66 22.64
CA GLN A 10 4.85 2.12 23.41
C GLN A 10 4.51 2.29 24.88
N ARG A 11 3.29 2.78 25.22
CA ARG A 11 2.86 2.89 26.61
C ARG A 11 2.59 1.54 27.27
N ILE A 12 2.08 0.55 26.53
CA ILE A 12 1.91 -0.83 27.01
C ILE A 12 3.28 -1.47 27.25
N LEU A 13 4.23 -1.29 26.33
CA LEU A 13 5.60 -1.79 26.44
C LEU A 13 6.39 -1.09 27.57
N GLU A 14 6.21 0.23 27.74
CA GLU A 14 6.84 1.01 28.82
C GLU A 14 6.23 0.71 30.20
N GLN A 15 4.92 0.43 30.28
CA GLN A 15 4.29 -0.04 31.52
C GLN A 15 4.74 -1.46 31.91
N THR A 16 5.18 -2.28 30.95
CA THR A 16 5.85 -3.56 31.23
C THR A 16 7.33 -3.44 31.58
N HIS A 17 7.96 -2.26 31.37
CA HIS A 17 9.40 -2.07 31.62
C HIS A 17 9.79 -1.94 33.10
N GLU A 18 8.83 -1.79 34.02
CA GLU A 18 9.09 -1.86 35.47
C GLU A 18 9.02 -3.29 36.06
N ALA A 19 8.65 -4.30 35.25
CA ALA A 19 8.59 -5.70 35.70
C ALA A 19 9.58 -6.61 34.93
N LYS A 20 10.86 -6.50 35.31
CA LYS A 20 11.95 -7.50 35.16
C LYS A 20 11.81 -8.58 34.07
N SER A 21 12.48 -8.36 32.94
CA SER A 21 13.58 -9.16 32.32
C SER A 21 13.56 -10.71 32.26
N LEU A 22 12.48 -11.41 32.59
CA LEU A 22 12.40 -12.88 32.46
C LEU A 22 11.21 -13.36 31.60
N GLN A 23 10.21 -12.51 31.33
CA GLN A 23 9.06 -12.87 30.47
C GLN A 23 9.27 -12.58 28.97
N ALA A 24 10.16 -11.66 28.60
CA ALA A 24 10.48 -11.40 27.18
C ALA A 24 11.12 -12.62 26.48
N MET A 25 11.80 -13.50 27.23
CA MET A 25 12.34 -14.76 26.69
C MET A 25 11.28 -15.85 26.51
N SER A 26 10.06 -15.67 27.04
CA SER A 26 8.94 -16.57 26.78
C SER A 26 8.19 -16.21 25.50
N PHE A 27 8.21 -14.95 25.06
CA PHE A 27 7.49 -14.47 23.88
C PHE A 27 8.16 -14.90 22.56
N ALA A 28 9.49 -15.06 22.57
CA ALA A 28 10.27 -15.50 21.41
C ALA A 28 10.37 -17.03 21.24
N LYS A 29 9.91 -17.83 22.22
CA LYS A 29 10.17 -19.28 22.25
C LYS A 29 9.04 -20.14 21.67
N THR A 30 7.97 -19.54 21.14
CA THR A 30 6.77 -20.28 20.68
C THR A 30 6.69 -20.47 19.16
N LEU A 31 7.70 -20.06 18.39
CA LEU A 31 7.78 -20.32 16.95
C LEU A 31 8.85 -21.38 16.66
N ALA A 32 8.61 -22.60 17.14
CA ALA A 32 9.31 -23.80 16.68
C ALA A 32 8.36 -24.61 15.77
N PRO A 33 8.82 -25.10 14.61
CA PRO A 33 7.94 -25.76 13.64
C PRO A 33 7.66 -27.20 14.07
N GLY A 34 6.37 -27.54 14.20
CA GLY A 34 5.97 -28.91 14.51
C GLY A 34 4.46 -29.09 14.65
N ALA A 35 3.87 -29.72 13.63
CA ALA A 35 2.57 -30.38 13.61
C ALA A 35 1.29 -29.50 13.60
N GLN A 36 0.35 -29.92 12.74
CA GLN A 36 -1.02 -29.44 12.58
C GLN A 36 -1.85 -29.56 13.88
N ALA A 37 -1.63 -28.65 14.83
CA ALA A 37 -2.62 -28.29 15.82
C ALA A 37 -3.13 -26.90 15.47
N THR A 38 -4.45 -26.70 15.45
CA THR A 38 -5.05 -25.37 15.32
C THR A 38 -4.54 -24.48 16.45
N ILE A 39 -3.46 -23.73 16.20
CA ILE A 39 -2.87 -22.80 17.17
C ILE A 39 -3.92 -21.71 17.38
N ARG A 40 -4.64 -21.78 18.50
CA ARG A 40 -5.49 -20.66 18.92
C ARG A 40 -4.56 -19.48 19.20
N PRO A 41 -4.70 -18.35 18.50
CA PRO A 41 -3.83 -17.22 18.72
C PRO A 41 -3.98 -16.70 20.15
N ASN A 42 -2.86 -16.47 20.82
CA ASN A 42 -2.87 -15.79 22.10
C ASN A 42 -3.32 -14.34 21.87
N VAL A 43 -4.37 -13.91 22.58
CA VAL A 43 -4.80 -12.50 22.52
C VAL A 43 -4.07 -11.78 23.66
N PRO A 44 -3.31 -10.72 23.38
CA PRO A 44 -2.59 -10.00 24.43
C PRO A 44 -3.52 -9.45 25.51
N ASP A 45 -3.00 -9.32 26.71
CA ASP A 45 -3.72 -8.69 27.82
C ASP A 45 -4.20 -7.28 27.42
N GLY A 46 -5.42 -6.92 27.84
CA GLY A 46 -6.04 -5.65 27.49
C GLY A 46 -6.82 -5.65 26.17
N PHE A 47 -6.73 -6.73 25.36
CA PHE A 47 -7.55 -6.89 24.17
C PHE A 47 -8.70 -7.89 24.35
N SER A 48 -9.85 -7.58 23.74
CA SER A 48 -10.80 -8.63 23.35
C SER A 48 -10.33 -9.31 22.06
N ALA A 49 -10.83 -10.51 21.74
CA ALA A 49 -10.44 -11.17 20.49
C ALA A 49 -10.86 -10.40 19.24
N HIS A 50 -12.02 -9.71 19.30
CA HIS A 50 -12.51 -8.85 18.23
C HIS A 50 -11.66 -7.61 18.05
N ASP A 51 -11.33 -6.93 19.16
CA ASP A 51 -10.46 -5.75 19.15
C ASP A 51 -9.05 -6.09 18.66
N TYR A 52 -8.51 -7.24 19.08
CA TYR A 52 -7.22 -7.73 18.56
C TYR A 52 -7.27 -8.05 17.07
N ALA A 53 -8.38 -8.58 16.55
CA ALA A 53 -8.52 -8.80 15.11
C ALA A 53 -8.55 -7.48 14.32
N ILE A 54 -9.21 -6.43 14.85
CA ILE A 54 -9.17 -5.08 14.26
C ILE A 54 -7.74 -4.53 14.28
N PHE A 55 -7.05 -4.65 15.41
CA PHE A 55 -5.65 -4.25 15.53
C PHE A 55 -4.76 -4.96 14.50
N LEU A 56 -4.89 -6.27 14.35
CA LEU A 56 -4.13 -7.03 13.35
C LEU A 56 -4.49 -6.63 11.91
N LEU A 57 -5.74 -6.27 11.62
CA LEU A 57 -6.11 -5.73 10.30
C LEU A 57 -5.50 -4.34 10.06
N HIS A 58 -5.35 -3.50 11.10
CA HIS A 58 -4.60 -2.24 10.98
C HIS A 58 -3.13 -2.50 10.66
N VAL A 59 -2.49 -3.43 11.37
CA VAL A 59 -1.10 -3.82 11.08
C VAL A 59 -0.98 -4.42 9.68
N ALA A 60 -1.92 -5.27 9.25
CA ALA A 60 -1.95 -5.81 7.89
C ALA A 60 -2.04 -4.68 6.86
N ALA A 61 -2.96 -3.72 7.04
CA ALA A 61 -3.08 -2.58 6.14
C ALA A 61 -1.77 -1.78 6.03
N GLU A 62 -1.06 -1.56 7.14
CA GLU A 62 0.22 -0.86 7.15
C GLU A 62 1.31 -1.65 6.40
N ILE A 63 1.34 -2.99 6.56
CA ILE A 63 2.26 -3.88 5.85
C ILE A 63 1.98 -3.84 4.34
N GLU A 64 0.74 -4.09 3.92
CA GLU A 64 0.33 -4.06 2.50
C GLU A 64 0.67 -2.71 1.86
N HIS A 65 0.36 -1.63 2.56
CA HIS A 65 0.66 -0.28 2.10
C HIS A 65 2.16 0.01 2.03
N GLY A 66 2.91 -0.41 3.04
CA GLY A 66 4.36 -0.25 3.10
C GLY A 66 5.06 -1.02 1.98
N LEU A 67 4.66 -2.26 1.72
CA LEU A 67 5.21 -3.10 0.64
C LEU A 67 4.86 -2.53 -0.73
N LEU A 68 3.60 -2.14 -0.94
CA LEU A 68 3.17 -1.46 -2.16
C LEU A 68 4.09 -0.30 -2.54
N ILE A 69 4.38 0.59 -1.59
CA ILE A 69 5.18 1.79 -1.85
C ILE A 69 6.65 1.43 -2.10
N GLN A 70 7.19 0.46 -1.38
CA GLN A 70 8.54 -0.05 -1.61
C GLN A 70 8.67 -0.68 -3.01
N TYR A 71 7.68 -1.46 -3.44
CA TYR A 71 7.65 -2.07 -4.78
C TYR A 71 7.53 -1.00 -5.87
N LEU A 72 6.66 0.00 -5.70
CA LEU A 72 6.59 1.14 -6.61
C LEU A 72 7.95 1.85 -6.73
N PHE A 73 8.60 2.15 -5.60
CA PHE A 73 9.89 2.81 -5.60
C PHE A 73 10.97 2.00 -6.33
N ALA A 74 11.11 0.72 -5.97
CA ALA A 74 12.04 -0.20 -6.62
C ALA A 74 11.77 -0.28 -8.14
N ALA A 75 10.50 -0.36 -8.55
CA ALA A 75 10.13 -0.37 -9.96
C ALA A 75 10.48 0.95 -10.68
N TYR A 76 10.24 2.11 -10.08
CA TYR A 76 10.58 3.40 -10.68
C TYR A 76 12.10 3.65 -10.76
N SER A 77 12.88 2.97 -9.93
CA SER A 77 14.34 3.01 -10.03
C SER A 77 14.87 2.35 -11.31
N LEU A 78 14.12 1.43 -11.94
CA LEU A 78 14.56 0.70 -13.13
C LEU A 78 14.60 1.55 -14.41
N GLY A 79 15.47 1.15 -15.34
CA GLY A 79 15.63 1.74 -16.67
C GLY A 79 16.60 2.91 -16.71
N GLY A 80 16.57 3.70 -17.77
CA GLY A 80 17.47 4.84 -17.98
C GLY A 80 18.53 4.60 -19.04
N SER A 81 19.32 5.64 -19.34
CA SER A 81 20.29 5.63 -20.44
C SER A 81 21.51 4.74 -20.18
N GLN A 82 21.76 4.38 -18.92
CA GLN A 82 22.82 3.47 -18.51
C GLN A 82 22.51 2.00 -18.82
N VAL A 83 21.25 1.66 -19.10
CA VAL A 83 20.85 0.32 -19.54
C VAL A 83 21.24 0.16 -21.01
N PRO A 84 22.05 -0.84 -21.38
CA PRO A 84 22.41 -1.10 -22.77
C PRO A 84 21.16 -1.32 -23.63
N GLU A 85 21.16 -0.83 -24.87
CA GLU A 85 19.99 -0.85 -25.75
C GLU A 85 19.37 -2.24 -25.92
N ALA A 86 20.20 -3.27 -26.05
CA ALA A 86 19.78 -4.67 -26.17
C ALA A 86 19.00 -5.22 -24.96
N HIS A 87 19.12 -4.59 -23.78
CA HIS A 87 18.47 -5.03 -22.53
C HIS A 87 17.32 -4.12 -22.09
N ARG A 88 17.00 -3.05 -22.83
CA ARG A 88 15.97 -2.08 -22.40
C ARG A 88 14.57 -2.70 -22.29
N ASP A 89 14.20 -3.55 -23.25
CA ASP A 89 12.91 -4.24 -23.23
C ASP A 89 12.81 -5.25 -22.08
N GLU A 90 13.93 -5.91 -21.76
CA GLU A 90 14.02 -6.83 -20.64
C GLU A 90 13.85 -6.10 -19.29
N VAL A 91 14.54 -4.97 -19.10
CA VAL A 91 14.38 -4.14 -17.90
C VAL A 91 12.97 -3.55 -17.80
N ALA A 92 12.37 -3.16 -18.92
CA ALA A 92 10.98 -2.70 -18.96
C ALA A 92 9.99 -3.82 -18.54
N ARG A 93 10.26 -5.07 -18.95
CA ARG A 93 9.51 -6.24 -18.49
C ARG A 93 9.66 -6.47 -17.00
N TRP A 94 10.88 -6.39 -16.46
CA TRP A 94 11.14 -6.49 -15.02
C TRP A 94 10.39 -5.41 -14.23
N GLN A 95 10.44 -4.16 -14.69
CA GLN A 95 9.65 -3.07 -14.12
C GLN A 95 8.16 -3.38 -14.15
N GLY A 96 7.65 -3.90 -15.28
CA GLY A 96 6.25 -4.31 -15.42
C GLY A 96 5.82 -5.38 -14.42
N ILE A 97 6.69 -6.33 -14.09
CA ILE A 97 6.44 -7.38 -13.09
C ILE A 97 6.28 -6.76 -11.70
N ILE A 98 7.23 -5.92 -11.25
CA ILE A 98 7.18 -5.30 -9.92
C ILE A 98 6.00 -4.34 -9.80
N LEU A 99 5.74 -3.51 -10.83
CA LEU A 99 4.54 -2.66 -10.88
C LEU A 99 3.25 -3.49 -10.86
N GLY A 100 3.31 -4.73 -11.35
CA GLY A 100 2.21 -5.67 -11.29
C GLY A 100 1.90 -6.09 -9.86
N VAL A 101 2.92 -6.58 -9.15
CA VAL A 101 2.82 -6.92 -7.72
C VAL A 101 2.33 -5.72 -6.91
N ALA A 102 2.89 -4.53 -7.10
CA ALA A 102 2.46 -3.32 -6.39
C ALA A 102 0.97 -2.96 -6.59
N ARG A 103 0.37 -3.32 -7.74
CA ARG A 103 -1.07 -3.14 -7.98
C ARG A 103 -1.90 -4.20 -7.26
N GLU A 104 -1.38 -5.40 -7.11
CA GLU A 104 -2.02 -6.48 -6.37
C GLU A 104 -2.03 -6.17 -4.87
N GLU A 105 -0.92 -5.62 -4.33
CA GLU A 105 -0.91 -5.09 -2.94
C GLU A 105 -1.92 -3.97 -2.71
N MET A 106 -2.25 -3.18 -3.74
CA MET A 106 -3.33 -2.19 -3.62
C MET A 106 -4.68 -2.90 -3.46
N GLY A 107 -4.89 -4.00 -4.18
CA GLY A 107 -6.08 -4.85 -4.03
C GLY A 107 -6.17 -5.46 -2.63
N HIS A 108 -5.05 -5.96 -2.10
CA HIS A 108 -4.95 -6.46 -0.73
C HIS A 108 -5.31 -5.37 0.29
N LEU A 109 -4.67 -4.20 0.20
CA LEU A 109 -4.94 -3.06 1.08
C LEU A 109 -6.43 -2.68 1.08
N ILE A 110 -7.04 -2.60 -0.10
CA ILE A 110 -8.47 -2.28 -0.26
C ILE A 110 -9.37 -3.39 0.31
N THR A 111 -9.00 -4.66 0.14
CA THR A 111 -9.71 -5.79 0.73
C THR A 111 -9.61 -5.78 2.26
N VAL A 112 -8.45 -5.44 2.82
CA VAL A 112 -8.29 -5.25 4.27
C VAL A 112 -9.19 -4.12 4.79
N GLN A 113 -9.37 -3.03 4.03
CA GLN A 113 -10.34 -1.98 4.38
C GLN A 113 -11.79 -2.50 4.41
N ASN A 114 -12.16 -3.43 3.53
CA ASN A 114 -13.47 -4.09 3.56
C ASN A 114 -13.65 -4.95 4.82
N LEU A 115 -12.59 -5.65 5.25
CA LEU A 115 -12.61 -6.45 6.48
C LEU A 115 -12.71 -5.58 7.74
N LEU A 116 -12.01 -4.44 7.77
CA LEU A 116 -12.14 -3.45 8.84
C LEU A 116 -13.59 -2.94 8.94
N LYS A 117 -14.18 -2.56 7.81
CA LYS A 117 -15.60 -2.20 7.70
C LYS A 117 -16.52 -3.27 8.27
N LEU A 118 -16.34 -4.52 7.83
CA LEU A 118 -17.15 -5.65 8.27
C LEU A 118 -17.08 -5.87 9.78
N LEU A 119 -15.93 -5.67 10.41
CA LEU A 119 -15.76 -5.84 11.85
C LEU A 119 -16.04 -4.56 12.65
N GLY A 120 -16.46 -3.46 12.01
CA GLY A 120 -16.72 -2.19 12.68
C GLY A 120 -15.45 -1.44 13.12
N GLY A 121 -14.28 -1.82 12.60
CA GLY A 121 -13.02 -1.10 12.80
C GLY A 121 -12.93 0.14 11.91
N PRO A 122 -12.23 1.20 12.36
CA PRO A 122 -11.95 2.34 11.49
C PRO A 122 -11.02 1.92 10.34
N LEU A 123 -11.13 2.59 9.20
CA LEU A 123 -10.20 2.40 8.09
C LEU A 123 -8.77 2.76 8.53
N ASN A 124 -7.78 2.06 7.97
CA ASN A 124 -6.38 2.40 8.13
C ASN A 124 -5.69 2.44 6.77
N LEU A 125 -5.48 3.65 6.26
CA LEU A 125 -4.65 3.93 5.09
C LEU A 125 -3.34 4.62 5.51
N GLU A 126 -3.10 4.75 6.81
CA GLU A 126 -1.80 5.20 7.29
C GLU A 126 -0.79 4.06 7.12
N ARG A 127 0.49 4.42 7.19
CA ARG A 127 1.59 3.48 7.32
C ARG A 127 2.55 4.11 8.31
N ASP A 128 3.04 3.35 9.29
CA ASP A 128 4.08 3.86 10.14
C ASP A 128 5.37 3.95 9.30
N ASP A 129 5.95 5.15 9.23
CA ASP A 129 7.31 5.30 8.71
C ASP A 129 8.31 4.69 9.73
N PHE A 130 7.97 4.71 11.04
CA PHE A 130 8.75 4.25 12.22
C PHE A 130 7.77 4.09 13.42
N PRO A 131 7.64 2.96 14.18
CA PRO A 131 8.62 1.92 14.56
C PRO A 131 8.18 0.45 14.28
N TRP A 132 9.16 -0.46 14.17
CA TRP A 132 9.04 -1.83 13.65
C TRP A 132 9.09 -2.95 14.71
N ASP A 133 9.03 -2.63 16.01
CA ASP A 133 9.20 -3.63 17.10
C ASP A 133 7.98 -4.55 17.27
N LEU A 134 7.00 -4.48 16.37
CA LEU A 134 5.87 -5.40 16.31
C LEU A 134 6.26 -6.72 15.63
N PRO A 135 5.78 -7.87 16.13
CA PRO A 135 6.20 -9.20 15.67
C PRO A 135 5.74 -9.54 14.23
N PHE A 136 5.02 -8.64 13.57
CA PHE A 136 4.46 -8.83 12.24
C PHE A 136 5.14 -7.98 11.15
N TYR A 137 5.91 -6.94 11.52
CA TYR A 137 6.59 -6.12 10.53
C TYR A 137 7.71 -6.92 9.85
N PRO A 138 7.73 -7.01 8.51
CA PRO A 138 8.71 -7.86 7.81
C PRO A 138 10.16 -7.41 7.99
N PHE A 139 10.43 -6.10 7.87
CA PHE A 139 11.72 -5.44 8.09
C PHE A 139 11.53 -3.91 8.14
N PRO A 140 12.56 -3.10 8.53
CA PRO A 140 12.42 -1.64 8.58
C PRO A 140 12.05 -1.05 7.22
N PHE A 141 10.99 -0.22 7.18
CA PHE A 141 10.57 0.45 5.96
C PHE A 141 11.71 1.28 5.37
N ALA A 142 12.05 1.03 4.11
CA ALA A 142 13.06 1.78 3.40
C ALA A 142 12.74 1.85 1.90
N LEU A 143 12.88 3.03 1.32
CA LEU A 143 12.77 3.28 -0.11
C LEU A 143 14.16 3.16 -0.72
N GLU A 144 14.48 2.00 -1.26
CA GLU A 144 15.81 1.71 -1.84
C GLU A 144 15.68 1.42 -3.34
N PRO A 145 16.61 1.88 -4.18
CA PRO A 145 16.66 1.45 -5.58
C PRO A 145 16.78 -0.08 -5.62
N LEU A 146 16.22 -0.71 -6.65
CA LEU A 146 16.23 -2.15 -6.75
C LEU A 146 17.69 -2.66 -6.74
N SER A 147 17.96 -3.63 -5.89
CA SER A 147 19.24 -4.31 -5.78
C SER A 147 18.99 -5.79 -5.54
N LEU A 148 19.99 -6.63 -5.79
CA LEU A 148 19.87 -8.07 -5.53
C LEU A 148 19.55 -8.34 -4.05
N LYS A 149 20.10 -7.53 -3.13
CA LYS A 149 19.80 -7.62 -1.69
C LYS A 149 18.35 -7.26 -1.36
N LEU A 150 17.84 -6.16 -1.91
CA LEU A 150 16.44 -5.76 -1.69
C LEU A 150 15.48 -6.80 -2.24
N LEU A 151 15.78 -7.33 -3.42
CA LEU A 151 14.97 -8.36 -4.05
C LEU A 151 15.01 -9.67 -3.27
N ALA A 152 16.17 -10.04 -2.70
CA ALA A 152 16.25 -11.17 -1.76
C ALA A 152 15.32 -11.00 -0.56
N ARG A 153 15.19 -9.77 -0.01
CA ARG A 153 14.22 -9.49 1.05
C ARG A 153 12.80 -9.74 0.57
N TYR A 154 12.43 -9.24 -0.61
CA TYR A 154 11.10 -9.47 -1.21
C TYR A 154 10.80 -10.96 -1.37
N VAL A 155 11.75 -11.74 -1.87
CA VAL A 155 11.62 -13.21 -1.95
C VAL A 155 11.37 -13.82 -0.56
N CYS A 156 12.14 -13.43 0.46
CA CYS A 156 11.97 -13.96 1.80
C CYS A 156 10.61 -13.63 2.42
N ILE A 157 10.13 -12.39 2.29
CA ILE A 157 8.89 -11.94 2.96
C ILE A 157 7.62 -12.49 2.33
N GLU A 158 7.63 -12.71 1.01
CA GLU A 158 6.52 -13.31 0.25
C GLU A 158 6.59 -14.84 0.28
N SER A 159 7.67 -15.44 0.80
CA SER A 159 7.87 -16.87 0.69
C SER A 159 6.84 -17.67 1.50
N PRO A 160 6.34 -18.80 0.97
CA PRO A 160 5.50 -19.70 1.72
C PRO A 160 6.24 -20.32 2.90
N GLU A 161 5.48 -20.89 3.85
CA GLU A 161 6.08 -21.54 5.02
C GLU A 161 7.11 -22.60 4.62
N LYS A 162 6.69 -23.45 3.69
CA LYS A 162 7.51 -24.46 3.03
C LYS A 162 7.83 -23.99 1.61
N TRP A 163 9.11 -23.74 1.35
CA TRP A 163 9.57 -23.39 0.00
C TRP A 163 9.32 -24.55 -0.98
N PRO A 164 8.92 -24.27 -2.22
CA PRO A 164 8.78 -25.30 -3.27
C PRO A 164 10.12 -26.00 -3.54
N ASP A 165 10.06 -27.30 -3.89
CA ASP A 165 11.26 -28.14 -4.09
C ASP A 165 12.21 -27.56 -5.15
N ARG A 166 11.67 -26.91 -6.19
CA ARG A 166 12.47 -26.23 -7.23
C ARG A 166 13.31 -25.07 -6.71
N TRP A 167 12.90 -24.43 -5.61
CA TRP A 167 13.56 -23.24 -5.05
C TRP A 167 14.25 -23.49 -3.71
N VAL A 168 13.96 -24.61 -3.02
CA VAL A 168 14.48 -24.88 -1.67
C VAL A 168 16.01 -24.86 -1.60
N GLY A 169 16.70 -25.25 -2.67
CA GLY A 169 18.17 -25.21 -2.75
C GLY A 169 18.76 -23.81 -2.74
N ARG A 170 17.96 -22.78 -3.04
CA ARG A 170 18.35 -21.35 -3.02
C ARG A 170 17.96 -20.62 -1.73
N LYS A 171 17.30 -21.32 -0.79
CA LYS A 171 16.73 -20.68 0.40
C LYS A 171 17.81 -20.06 1.29
N ALA A 172 18.83 -20.84 1.63
CA ALA A 172 19.82 -20.43 2.63
C ALA A 172 20.70 -19.25 2.14
N ASP A 173 21.06 -19.22 0.86
CA ASP A 173 21.82 -18.13 0.24
C ASP A 173 20.98 -16.86 0.10
N ILE A 174 19.71 -16.97 -0.29
CA ILE A 174 18.80 -15.82 -0.38
C ILE A 174 18.53 -15.23 1.01
N GLU A 175 18.21 -16.06 2.01
CA GLU A 175 18.01 -15.59 3.39
C GLU A 175 19.26 -14.92 3.94
N LYS A 176 20.45 -15.49 3.70
CA LYS A 176 21.72 -14.89 4.11
C LYS A 176 22.00 -13.56 3.42
N LEU A 177 21.65 -13.43 2.14
CA LEU A 177 21.83 -12.19 1.39
C LEU A 177 20.87 -11.09 1.88
N ALA A 178 19.59 -11.44 2.08
CA ALA A 178 18.56 -10.54 2.53
C ALA A 178 18.80 -10.04 3.97
N PHE A 179 19.15 -11.00 4.85
CA PHE A 179 19.21 -10.85 6.30
C PHE A 179 20.49 -11.52 6.84
N PRO A 180 21.65 -10.85 6.75
CA PRO A 180 22.93 -11.44 7.15
C PRO A 180 23.04 -11.74 8.66
N GLY A 181 22.17 -11.18 9.51
CA GLY A 181 22.07 -11.51 10.93
C GLY A 181 21.27 -12.78 11.23
N GLY A 182 20.57 -13.35 10.23
CA GLY A 182 19.90 -14.64 10.29
C GLY A 182 18.37 -14.57 10.15
N ALA A 183 17.72 -15.74 10.11
CA ALA A 183 16.28 -15.87 9.88
C ALA A 183 15.39 -15.27 11.00
N SER A 184 15.96 -14.91 12.15
CA SER A 184 15.25 -14.16 13.19
C SER A 184 14.90 -12.73 12.79
N ASP A 185 15.61 -12.18 11.80
CA ASP A 185 15.60 -10.76 11.44
C ASP A 185 14.44 -10.36 10.53
N PHE A 186 13.60 -11.32 10.11
CA PHE A 186 12.43 -11.03 9.27
C PHE A 186 11.20 -11.84 9.65
N LYS A 187 10.05 -11.37 9.15
CA LYS A 187 8.73 -11.99 9.28
C LYS A 187 8.09 -12.14 7.90
N ARG A 188 7.43 -13.27 7.66
CA ARG A 188 6.66 -13.51 6.43
C ARG A 188 5.28 -12.88 6.54
N VAL A 189 4.77 -12.38 5.43
CA VAL A 189 3.47 -11.70 5.39
C VAL A 189 2.34 -12.65 5.81
N GLY A 190 2.33 -13.90 5.35
CA GLY A 190 1.27 -14.87 5.63
C GLY A 190 1.06 -15.21 7.10
N VAL A 191 2.02 -14.90 7.99
CA VAL A 191 1.87 -15.12 9.45
C VAL A 191 0.71 -14.30 10.02
N ILE A 192 0.54 -13.04 9.59
CA ILE A 192 -0.54 -12.18 10.11
C ILE A 192 -1.91 -12.69 9.61
N TYR A 193 -1.99 -13.09 8.35
CA TYR A 193 -3.21 -13.62 7.75
C TYR A 193 -3.61 -14.98 8.34
N ALA A 194 -2.65 -15.87 8.60
CA ALA A 194 -2.90 -17.12 9.32
C ALA A 194 -3.44 -16.85 10.74
N THR A 195 -2.88 -15.86 11.43
CA THR A 195 -3.34 -15.44 12.77
C THR A 195 -4.76 -14.88 12.73
N LEU A 196 -5.04 -13.97 11.79
CA LEU A 196 -6.38 -13.42 11.55
C LEU A 196 -7.39 -14.52 11.22
N LYS A 197 -7.06 -15.46 10.33
CA LYS A 197 -7.93 -16.60 10.01
C LYS A 197 -8.25 -17.45 11.23
N ALA A 198 -7.26 -17.72 12.08
CA ALA A 198 -7.48 -18.51 13.29
C ALA A 198 -8.35 -17.77 14.31
N LEU A 199 -8.21 -16.44 14.46
CA LEU A 199 -9.09 -15.61 15.30
C LEU A 199 -10.51 -15.54 14.73
N LEU A 200 -10.66 -15.16 13.46
CA LEU A 200 -11.95 -15.05 12.80
C LEU A 200 -12.61 -16.42 12.58
N GLY A 201 -11.88 -17.53 12.67
CA GLY A 201 -12.46 -18.88 12.67
C GLY A 201 -13.09 -19.26 14.01
N ASP A 202 -12.69 -18.63 15.12
CA ASP A 202 -13.16 -18.96 16.46
C ASP A 202 -14.49 -18.26 16.79
N LYS A 203 -15.59 -18.95 16.46
CA LYS A 203 -16.97 -18.49 16.72
C LYS A 203 -17.28 -18.20 18.19
N LYS A 204 -16.52 -18.79 19.13
CA LYS A 204 -16.75 -18.56 20.57
C LYS A 204 -16.17 -17.23 21.02
N ARG A 205 -15.01 -16.84 20.47
CA ARG A 205 -14.30 -15.62 20.85
C ARG A 205 -14.76 -14.40 20.06
N ILE A 206 -15.11 -14.60 18.79
CA ILE A 206 -15.67 -13.58 17.92
C ILE A 206 -16.98 -14.14 17.40
N PRO A 207 -18.15 -13.83 17.97
CA PRO A 207 -19.45 -14.30 17.46
C PRO A 207 -19.85 -13.62 16.15
N ASP A 208 -20.76 -14.25 15.38
CA ASP A 208 -21.20 -13.73 14.07
C ASP A 208 -21.91 -12.35 14.16
N ALA A 209 -22.46 -11.99 15.33
CA ALA A 209 -23.08 -10.69 15.58
C ALA A 209 -22.10 -9.49 15.46
N LEU A 210 -20.79 -9.74 15.46
CA LEU A 210 -19.76 -8.72 15.27
C LEU A 210 -19.37 -8.51 13.79
N PHE A 211 -20.05 -9.20 12.86
CA PHE A 211 -19.86 -9.04 11.42
C PHE A 211 -21.03 -8.24 10.84
N HIS A 212 -20.76 -6.98 10.50
CA HIS A 212 -21.73 -5.98 10.05
C HIS A 212 -22.00 -6.09 8.54
N ALA A 213 -22.90 -7.00 8.15
CA ALA A 213 -23.28 -7.23 6.75
C ALA A 213 -23.90 -5.99 6.07
N ASP A 214 -24.51 -5.10 6.85
CA ASP A 214 -25.07 -3.82 6.43
C ASP A 214 -24.02 -2.83 5.90
N THR A 215 -22.73 -3.09 6.15
CA THR A 215 -21.63 -2.28 5.60
C THR A 215 -21.31 -2.58 4.14
N LEU A 216 -21.90 -3.63 3.55
CA LEU A 216 -21.57 -4.12 2.21
C LEU A 216 -21.67 -3.02 1.14
N SER A 217 -22.69 -2.17 1.20
CA SER A 217 -22.86 -1.08 0.23
C SER A 217 -21.79 0.01 0.35
N PHE A 218 -21.03 0.05 1.43
CA PHE A 218 -19.92 0.97 1.64
C PHE A 218 -18.55 0.33 1.38
N GLN A 219 -18.50 -0.96 1.04
CA GLN A 219 -17.26 -1.70 0.75
C GLN A 219 -16.86 -1.58 -0.71
N ALA A 220 -15.56 -1.63 -0.99
CA ALA A 220 -15.02 -1.66 -2.36
C ALA A 220 -15.32 -3.01 -3.02
N SER A 221 -15.82 -2.98 -4.25
CA SER A 221 -16.04 -4.19 -5.04
C SER A 221 -15.19 -4.19 -6.31
N PHE A 222 -14.90 -5.39 -6.81
CA PHE A 222 -14.25 -5.53 -8.11
C PHE A 222 -15.07 -4.94 -9.26
N ALA A 223 -16.41 -4.89 -9.16
CA ALA A 223 -17.22 -4.26 -10.20
C ALA A 223 -16.91 -2.77 -10.39
N GLU A 224 -16.68 -2.05 -9.27
CA GLU A 224 -16.32 -0.64 -9.29
C GLU A 224 -14.84 -0.43 -9.62
N TRP A 225 -13.98 -1.30 -9.08
CA TRP A 225 -12.53 -1.10 -9.15
C TRP A 225 -11.85 -1.78 -10.34
N GLY A 226 -12.50 -2.78 -10.90
CA GLY A 226 -12.08 -3.52 -12.09
C GLY A 226 -12.40 -2.80 -13.40
N ARG A 227 -12.97 -1.59 -13.38
CA ARG A 227 -13.16 -0.71 -14.55
C ARG A 227 -13.69 -1.38 -15.83
N GLY A 228 -14.64 -2.30 -15.69
CA GLY A 228 -15.26 -3.00 -16.83
C GLY A 228 -14.49 -4.23 -17.33
N TYR A 229 -13.45 -4.69 -16.62
CA TYR A 229 -12.85 -6.00 -16.86
C TYR A 229 -13.80 -7.11 -16.37
N ALA A 230 -13.96 -8.17 -17.17
CA ALA A 230 -15.00 -9.19 -16.97
C ALA A 230 -14.80 -10.09 -15.74
N LYS A 231 -13.55 -10.19 -15.28
CA LYS A 231 -13.05 -10.80 -14.03
C LYS A 231 -11.72 -10.11 -13.70
N GLY A 232 -11.09 -10.40 -12.56
CA GLY A 232 -9.68 -10.07 -12.28
C GLY A 232 -8.70 -10.39 -13.42
N ALA A 233 -9.12 -11.21 -14.39
CA ALA A 233 -8.47 -11.44 -15.67
C ALA A 233 -8.88 -10.44 -16.80
N ARG A 234 -7.95 -9.52 -17.10
CA ARG A 234 -7.53 -8.99 -18.42
C ARG A 234 -8.51 -8.50 -19.50
N GLY A 235 -8.25 -7.27 -19.95
CA GLY A 235 -8.32 -6.84 -21.35
C GLY A 235 -7.00 -6.20 -21.78
N ALA A 236 -6.26 -6.87 -22.67
CA ALA A 236 -5.15 -6.30 -23.41
C ALA A 236 -5.54 -6.18 -24.88
N VAL A 237 -5.07 -5.11 -25.52
CA VAL A 237 -5.03 -4.99 -26.99
C VAL A 237 -3.92 -5.87 -27.58
N ASP A 238 -3.14 -6.56 -26.73
CA ASP A 238 -2.09 -7.50 -27.10
C ASP A 238 -2.18 -8.82 -26.32
N LYS A 239 -2.23 -9.95 -27.05
CA LYS A 239 -2.35 -11.31 -26.49
C LYS A 239 -1.14 -11.76 -25.67
N ALA A 240 -0.04 -10.99 -25.65
CA ALA A 240 1.21 -11.33 -24.98
C ALA A 240 1.41 -10.66 -23.60
N ALA A 241 0.67 -9.60 -23.28
CA ALA A 241 0.89 -8.85 -22.03
C ALA A 241 0.10 -9.45 -20.87
N LYS A 242 0.82 -10.08 -19.94
CA LYS A 242 0.24 -10.62 -18.72
C LYS A 242 -0.11 -9.49 -17.71
N ILE A 243 -1.32 -8.89 -17.76
CA ILE A 243 -1.83 -7.91 -16.76
C ILE A 243 -2.00 -8.56 -15.36
N PRO A 244 -1.76 -7.81 -14.25
CA PRO A 244 -1.93 -8.23 -12.85
C PRO A 244 -3.36 -8.58 -12.46
N ASP A 245 -3.53 -9.52 -11.53
CA ASP A 245 -4.85 -9.96 -11.02
C ASP A 245 -5.23 -9.17 -9.76
N VAL A 246 -5.84 -7.99 -9.91
CA VAL A 246 -6.15 -7.14 -8.74
C VAL A 246 -7.34 -7.72 -7.97
N LEU A 247 -7.07 -8.32 -6.83
CA LEU A 247 -8.06 -8.91 -5.94
C LEU A 247 -8.74 -7.85 -5.07
N ILE A 248 -10.06 -7.69 -5.22
CA ILE A 248 -10.89 -6.84 -4.36
C ILE A 248 -12.11 -7.63 -3.91
N GLN A 249 -12.04 -8.15 -2.69
CA GLN A 249 -13.09 -9.00 -2.11
C GLN A 249 -13.96 -8.19 -1.15
N THR A 250 -15.26 -8.13 -1.44
CA THR A 250 -16.27 -7.71 -0.46
C THR A 250 -16.51 -8.81 0.55
N ALA A 251 -16.84 -8.48 1.79
CA ALA A 251 -17.15 -9.45 2.83
C ALA A 251 -18.38 -9.02 3.63
N TYR A 252 -19.34 -9.92 3.82
CA TYR A 252 -20.62 -9.67 4.51
C TYR A 252 -20.93 -10.72 5.57
N SER A 253 -19.98 -11.61 5.84
CA SER A 253 -20.10 -12.70 6.81
C SER A 253 -18.71 -13.20 7.22
N ARG A 254 -18.63 -14.01 8.28
CA ARG A 254 -17.40 -14.73 8.62
C ARG A 254 -16.86 -15.57 7.46
N SER A 255 -17.72 -16.27 6.73
CA SER A 255 -17.28 -17.14 5.64
C SER A 255 -16.62 -16.35 4.52
N THR A 256 -17.20 -15.21 4.12
CA THR A 256 -16.63 -14.33 3.10
C THR A 256 -15.38 -13.60 3.61
N ALA A 257 -15.33 -13.26 4.90
CA ALA A 257 -14.12 -12.71 5.51
C ALA A 257 -12.94 -13.69 5.47
N LEU A 258 -13.17 -14.96 5.82
CA LEU A 258 -12.16 -16.01 5.76
C LEU A 258 -11.70 -16.26 4.32
N GLN A 259 -12.63 -16.29 3.36
CA GLN A 259 -12.30 -16.40 1.92
C GLN A 259 -11.46 -15.23 1.41
N ALA A 260 -11.73 -14.00 1.87
CA ALA A 260 -10.91 -12.85 1.51
C ALA A 260 -9.48 -12.97 2.06
N LEU A 261 -9.33 -13.41 3.31
CA LEU A 261 -8.01 -13.66 3.92
C LEU A 261 -7.25 -14.80 3.22
N ASP A 262 -7.97 -15.85 2.82
CA ASP A 262 -7.40 -16.96 2.02
C ASP A 262 -6.86 -16.44 0.70
N ALA A 263 -7.66 -15.65 -0.03
CA ALA A 263 -7.29 -15.20 -1.35
C ALA A 263 -6.09 -14.23 -1.35
N ILE A 264 -5.98 -13.34 -0.34
CA ILE A 264 -4.80 -12.50 -0.16
C ILE A 264 -3.55 -13.36 0.09
N ALA A 265 -3.64 -14.34 0.99
CA ALA A 265 -2.51 -15.20 1.31
C ALA A 265 -2.08 -16.08 0.12
N GLU A 266 -3.03 -16.59 -0.66
CA GLU A 266 -2.76 -17.37 -1.88
C GLU A 266 -2.04 -16.51 -2.93
N GLN A 267 -2.48 -15.28 -3.18
CA GLN A 267 -1.85 -14.40 -4.16
C GLN A 267 -0.39 -14.04 -3.81
N GLY A 268 -0.09 -13.85 -2.52
CA GLY A 268 1.26 -13.59 -2.04
C GLY A 268 2.19 -14.82 -2.11
N GLU A 269 1.75 -15.95 -1.53
CA GLU A 269 2.66 -17.06 -1.17
C GLU A 269 2.47 -18.36 -1.96
N ALA A 270 1.44 -18.50 -2.81
CA ALA A 270 1.12 -19.78 -3.44
C ALA A 270 2.28 -20.32 -4.32
N ALA A 271 2.43 -21.64 -4.35
CA ALA A 271 3.33 -22.32 -5.29
C ALA A 271 2.55 -22.73 -6.55
N THR A 272 3.14 -22.62 -7.74
CA THR A 272 2.54 -23.04 -9.03
C THR A 272 2.17 -24.52 -9.11
N ASP A 273 2.57 -25.32 -8.14
CA ASP A 273 2.15 -26.72 -8.05
C ASP A 273 0.69 -26.86 -7.57
N ASP A 274 0.03 -25.76 -7.16
CA ASP A 274 -1.40 -25.72 -6.89
C ASP A 274 -2.19 -25.62 -8.21
N ILE A 275 -2.87 -26.71 -8.56
CA ILE A 275 -3.63 -26.90 -9.82
C ILE A 275 -4.79 -25.89 -9.98
N ARG A 276 -5.14 -25.15 -8.91
CA ARG A 276 -6.32 -24.27 -8.84
C ARG A 276 -6.12 -22.89 -9.47
N ASP A 277 -4.89 -22.36 -9.54
CA ASP A 277 -4.56 -21.12 -10.24
C ASP A 277 -3.17 -21.22 -10.91
N PRO A 278 -3.06 -21.17 -12.25
CA PRO A 278 -1.78 -21.21 -12.96
C PRO A 278 -0.98 -19.89 -12.93
N SER A 279 -1.48 -18.85 -12.25
CA SER A 279 -0.83 -17.54 -12.14
C SER A 279 0.27 -17.57 -11.07
N PRO A 280 1.49 -17.07 -11.35
CA PRO A 280 2.57 -17.10 -10.38
C PRO A 280 2.30 -16.11 -9.23
N SER A 281 2.56 -16.55 -8.00
CA SER A 281 2.45 -15.71 -6.79
C SER A 281 3.48 -14.58 -6.76
N HIS A 282 3.41 -13.71 -5.75
CA HIS A 282 4.43 -12.67 -5.53
C HIS A 282 5.80 -13.31 -5.33
N PHE A 283 5.88 -14.34 -4.48
CA PHE A 283 7.11 -15.09 -4.23
C PHE A 283 7.76 -15.59 -5.52
N GLU A 284 6.99 -16.22 -6.41
CA GLU A 284 7.53 -16.81 -7.62
C GLU A 284 7.98 -15.76 -8.63
N ARG A 285 7.22 -14.68 -8.78
CA ARG A 285 7.62 -13.55 -9.63
C ARG A 285 8.89 -12.89 -9.13
N PHE A 286 9.03 -12.69 -7.81
CA PHE A 286 10.27 -12.15 -7.24
C PHE A 286 11.43 -13.13 -7.32
N MET A 287 11.18 -14.44 -7.19
CA MET A 287 12.21 -15.47 -7.35
C MET A 287 12.74 -15.52 -8.78
N GLU A 288 11.86 -15.51 -9.79
CA GLU A 288 12.27 -15.44 -11.20
C GLU A 288 13.05 -14.15 -11.49
N LEU A 289 12.60 -13.02 -10.94
CA LEU A 289 13.30 -11.76 -11.09
C LEU A 289 14.66 -11.77 -10.39
N PHE A 290 14.76 -12.40 -9.22
CA PHE A 290 16.00 -12.54 -8.46
C PHE A 290 17.06 -13.25 -9.30
N LEU A 291 16.70 -14.39 -9.88
CA LEU A 291 17.59 -15.16 -10.75
C LEU A 291 17.99 -14.38 -12.01
N ALA A 292 17.05 -13.65 -12.62
CA ALA A 292 17.33 -12.83 -13.80
C ALA A 292 18.31 -11.69 -13.50
N ILE A 293 18.14 -10.99 -12.37
CA ILE A 293 19.01 -9.88 -11.97
C ILE A 293 20.36 -10.39 -11.43
N GLU A 294 20.40 -11.54 -10.77
CA GLU A 294 21.64 -12.19 -10.32
C GLU A 294 22.59 -12.47 -11.50
N ALA A 295 22.04 -12.78 -12.68
CA ALA A 295 22.83 -13.00 -13.90
C ALA A 295 23.42 -11.69 -14.49
N VAL A 296 22.96 -10.51 -14.06
CA VAL A 296 23.48 -9.22 -14.52
C VAL A 296 24.73 -8.84 -13.72
N SER A 297 25.89 -8.88 -14.37
CA SER A 297 27.18 -8.59 -13.71
C SER A 297 27.95 -7.39 -14.29
N THR A 298 27.62 -6.93 -15.49
CA THR A 298 28.41 -5.94 -16.24
C THR A 298 27.77 -4.56 -16.37
N TRP A 299 26.50 -4.41 -16.01
CA TRP A 299 25.74 -3.16 -16.09
C TRP A 299 24.72 -3.06 -14.95
N SER A 300 24.16 -1.86 -14.73
CA SER A 300 23.12 -1.64 -13.71
C SER A 300 21.75 -1.47 -14.36
N PRO A 301 20.72 -2.22 -13.94
CA PRO A 301 19.35 -2.00 -14.42
C PRO A 301 18.68 -0.77 -13.81
N CYS A 302 19.28 -0.18 -12.77
CA CYS A 302 18.69 0.90 -12.00
C CYS A 302 19.39 2.23 -12.26
N ARG A 303 18.59 3.30 -12.29
CA ARG A 303 19.02 4.69 -12.25
C ARG A 303 19.72 4.95 -10.91
N PRO A 304 20.69 5.87 -10.85
CA PRO A 304 21.38 6.26 -9.61
C PRO A 304 20.49 7.17 -8.74
N VAL A 305 19.28 6.71 -8.39
CA VAL A 305 18.36 7.46 -7.54
C VAL A 305 18.77 7.35 -6.08
N ILE A 306 18.59 8.42 -5.32
CA ILE A 306 18.84 8.41 -3.86
C ILE A 306 17.82 7.52 -3.14
N SER A 307 18.26 6.79 -2.12
CA SER A 307 17.35 6.06 -1.21
C SER A 307 16.69 7.01 -0.22
N ASN A 308 15.60 6.57 0.40
CA ASN A 308 14.82 7.31 1.42
C ASN A 308 14.70 8.82 1.11
N PRO A 309 14.23 9.22 -0.09
CA PRO A 309 14.22 10.62 -0.48
C PRO A 309 13.26 11.42 0.40
N ARG A 310 13.68 12.64 0.75
CA ARG A 310 12.92 13.54 1.60
C ARG A 310 12.80 14.93 0.97
N ALA A 311 11.58 15.46 0.95
CA ALA A 311 11.27 16.78 0.39
C ALA A 311 10.73 17.76 1.43
N VAL A 312 10.33 17.30 2.62
CA VAL A 312 9.77 18.12 3.69
C VAL A 312 10.79 18.32 4.83
N GLY A 313 10.73 19.46 5.51
CA GLY A 313 11.61 19.79 6.64
C GLY A 313 13.04 20.12 6.25
N ASP A 314 13.94 20.08 7.24
CA ASP A 314 15.34 20.50 7.09
C ASP A 314 16.27 19.33 6.72
N PRO A 315 17.37 19.59 5.96
CA PRO A 315 18.41 18.61 5.71
C PRO A 315 18.92 17.95 7.00
N GLY A 316 19.06 16.62 6.99
CA GLY A 316 19.62 15.86 8.13
C GLY A 316 18.71 15.73 9.36
N ALA A 317 17.49 16.29 9.36
CA ALA A 317 16.61 16.25 10.53
C ALA A 317 16.08 14.85 10.87
N VAL A 318 16.08 13.92 9.91
CA VAL A 318 15.64 12.52 10.11
C VAL A 318 16.79 11.59 9.72
N PRO A 319 17.39 10.87 10.68
CA PRO A 319 18.46 9.90 10.40
C PRO A 319 18.04 8.84 9.37
N GLY A 320 18.95 8.45 8.48
CA GLY A 320 18.70 7.43 7.46
C GLY A 320 17.90 7.88 6.24
N THR A 321 17.58 9.17 6.14
CA THR A 321 16.90 9.77 4.97
C THR A 321 17.84 10.68 4.17
N HIS A 322 17.57 10.84 2.88
CA HIS A 322 18.36 11.68 1.97
C HIS A 322 17.53 12.85 1.47
N TYR A 323 17.96 14.06 1.80
CA TYR A 323 17.25 15.27 1.41
C TYR A 323 17.46 15.58 -0.07
N ILE A 324 16.40 15.97 -0.78
CA ILE A 324 16.49 16.40 -2.18
C ILE A 324 16.98 17.85 -2.20
N ASP A 325 18.29 18.05 -2.34
CA ASP A 325 18.92 19.37 -2.32
C ASP A 325 18.55 20.25 -3.52
N ASN A 326 18.28 19.68 -4.68
CA ASN A 326 17.83 20.45 -5.85
C ASN A 326 16.43 21.04 -5.61
N GLU A 327 16.28 22.36 -5.70
CA GLU A 327 15.02 23.03 -5.37
C GLU A 327 13.86 22.60 -6.29
N THR A 328 14.05 22.61 -7.61
CA THR A 328 13.01 22.23 -8.57
C THR A 328 12.58 20.78 -8.37
N SER A 329 13.55 19.84 -8.24
CA SER A 329 13.26 18.43 -7.94
C SER A 329 12.49 18.25 -6.64
N ARG A 330 12.80 19.06 -5.62
CA ARG A 330 12.11 19.03 -4.32
C ARG A 330 10.65 19.50 -4.44
N ILE A 331 10.37 20.50 -5.28
CA ILE A 331 8.99 20.95 -5.53
C ILE A 331 8.20 19.85 -6.25
N TRP A 332 8.80 19.16 -7.23
CA TRP A 332 8.19 17.97 -7.86
C TRP A 332 7.89 16.87 -6.85
N ALA A 333 8.82 16.58 -5.93
CA ALA A 333 8.62 15.56 -4.89
C ALA A 333 7.50 15.96 -3.91
N ARG A 334 7.39 17.23 -3.55
CA ARG A 334 6.27 17.76 -2.75
C ARG A 334 4.94 17.64 -3.48
N LEU A 335 4.91 17.92 -4.79
CA LEU A 335 3.72 17.72 -5.61
C LEU A 335 3.32 16.24 -5.61
N LEU A 336 4.26 15.32 -5.81
CA LEU A 336 4.02 13.88 -5.69
C LEU A 336 3.44 13.48 -4.31
N ASN A 337 4.03 13.95 -3.21
CA ASN A 337 3.52 13.65 -1.87
C ASN A 337 2.08 14.18 -1.67
N LEU A 338 1.78 15.37 -2.21
CA LEU A 338 0.44 15.95 -2.15
C LEU A 338 -0.58 15.14 -2.97
N ARG A 339 -0.24 14.77 -4.21
CA ARG A 339 -1.08 13.91 -5.05
C ARG A 339 -1.30 12.53 -4.43
N TYR A 340 -0.29 12.00 -3.77
CA TYR A 340 -0.36 10.74 -3.04
C TYR A 340 -1.31 10.84 -1.84
N ARG A 341 -1.24 11.94 -1.07
CA ARG A 341 -2.24 12.21 -0.02
C ARG A 341 -3.65 12.30 -0.58
N MET A 342 -3.84 12.95 -1.73
CA MET A 342 -5.14 13.04 -2.39
C MET A 342 -5.67 11.67 -2.81
N LEU A 343 -4.83 10.81 -3.39
CA LEU A 343 -5.18 9.43 -3.72
C LEU A 343 -5.78 8.71 -2.51
N LEU A 344 -5.05 8.69 -1.39
CA LEU A 344 -5.49 8.00 -0.18
C LEU A 344 -6.75 8.65 0.42
N ALA A 345 -6.88 9.98 0.36
CA ALA A 345 -8.08 10.68 0.82
C ALA A 345 -9.30 10.34 -0.03
N TYR A 346 -9.16 10.22 -1.36
CA TYR A 346 -10.23 9.78 -2.25
C TYR A 346 -10.63 8.33 -1.96
N VAL A 347 -9.66 7.45 -1.73
CA VAL A 347 -9.95 6.06 -1.31
C VAL A 347 -10.69 6.04 0.02
N ALA A 348 -10.22 6.74 1.06
CA ALA A 348 -10.94 6.81 2.34
C ALA A 348 -12.37 7.35 2.16
N HIS A 349 -12.53 8.36 1.30
CA HIS A 349 -13.81 9.02 1.11
C HIS A 349 -14.79 8.14 0.33
N SER A 350 -14.32 7.37 -0.66
CA SER A 350 -15.18 6.44 -1.39
C SER A 350 -15.82 5.40 -0.47
N PHE A 351 -15.11 4.97 0.57
CA PHE A 351 -15.65 4.09 1.59
C PHE A 351 -16.73 4.76 2.46
N ARG A 352 -16.85 6.09 2.53
CA ARG A 352 -17.94 6.74 3.28
C ARG A 352 -19.22 6.92 2.48
N ILE A 353 -19.15 6.73 1.17
CA ILE A 353 -20.27 6.88 0.25
C ILE A 353 -20.81 5.48 -0.09
N SER A 354 -22.11 5.29 0.03
CA SER A 354 -22.77 4.03 -0.35
C SER A 354 -22.79 3.87 -1.87
N GLY A 355 -22.54 2.65 -2.34
CA GLY A 355 -22.62 2.24 -3.74
C GLY A 355 -24.02 1.90 -4.22
N ASP A 356 -24.99 1.71 -3.31
CA ASP A 356 -26.39 1.39 -3.66
C ASP A 356 -27.14 2.59 -4.25
N TYR A 357 -26.66 3.81 -3.98
CA TYR A 357 -27.28 5.04 -4.43
C TYR A 357 -26.57 5.61 -5.68
N GLY A 358 -27.11 5.28 -6.86
CA GLY A 358 -26.94 6.06 -8.10
C GLY A 358 -27.82 7.33 -8.10
N PRO A 359 -27.53 8.36 -8.92
CA PRO A 359 -27.79 9.75 -8.59
C PRO A 359 -29.28 10.13 -8.60
N ALA A 360 -29.81 10.46 -7.42
CA ALA A 360 -30.83 11.50 -7.29
C ALA A 360 -30.17 12.89 -7.12
N ASP A 361 -29.04 12.98 -6.39
CA ASP A 361 -28.46 14.27 -5.92
C ASP A 361 -26.98 14.53 -6.29
N GLY A 362 -26.44 13.77 -7.23
CA GLY A 362 -25.46 14.31 -8.18
C GLY A 362 -23.97 14.38 -7.83
N LEU A 363 -23.40 13.51 -6.98
CA LEU A 363 -22.02 13.00 -7.10
C LEU A 363 -21.97 11.60 -6.48
N ALA A 364 -21.81 10.57 -7.32
CA ALA A 364 -21.81 9.17 -6.89
C ALA A 364 -20.43 8.75 -6.38
N ARG A 365 -20.34 7.74 -5.52
CA ARG A 365 -19.10 7.06 -5.12
C ARG A 365 -18.09 6.87 -6.27
N GLY A 366 -18.59 6.53 -7.46
CA GLY A 366 -17.80 6.38 -8.69
C GLY A 366 -17.03 7.63 -9.12
N SER A 367 -17.51 8.86 -8.86
CA SER A 367 -16.77 10.08 -9.20
C SER A 367 -15.53 10.27 -8.32
N VAL A 368 -15.63 9.94 -7.03
CA VAL A 368 -14.49 9.97 -6.10
C VAL A 368 -13.48 8.89 -6.47
N LEU A 369 -13.96 7.68 -6.79
CA LEU A 369 -13.09 6.58 -7.27
C LEU A 369 -12.37 6.93 -8.57
N ASN A 370 -13.06 7.56 -9.53
CA ASN A 370 -12.43 8.02 -10.77
C ASN A 370 -11.29 9.01 -10.51
N ARG A 371 -11.39 9.84 -9.46
CA ARG A 371 -10.29 10.75 -9.06
C ARG A 371 -9.14 9.99 -8.42
N ALA A 372 -9.41 9.04 -7.52
CA ALA A 372 -8.38 8.14 -6.98
C ALA A 372 -7.60 7.46 -8.12
N PHE A 373 -8.31 6.94 -9.12
CA PHE A 373 -7.69 6.36 -10.29
C PHE A 373 -6.86 7.33 -11.13
N GLY A 374 -7.34 8.56 -11.30
CA GLY A 374 -6.56 9.64 -11.93
C GLY A 374 -5.23 9.86 -11.21
N GLU A 375 -5.25 9.89 -9.87
CA GLU A 375 -4.04 10.05 -9.07
C GLU A 375 -3.04 8.92 -9.27
N MET A 376 -3.47 7.67 -9.47
CA MET A 376 -2.55 6.57 -9.77
C MET A 376 -1.74 6.83 -11.07
N TYR A 377 -2.36 7.41 -12.10
CA TYR A 377 -1.66 7.79 -13.33
C TYR A 377 -0.78 9.02 -13.13
N ASN A 378 -1.25 10.01 -12.38
CA ASN A 378 -0.48 11.22 -12.06
C ASN A 378 0.78 10.87 -11.26
N LEU A 379 0.67 10.00 -10.26
CA LEU A 379 1.80 9.52 -9.47
C LEU A 379 2.83 8.78 -10.34
N ARG A 380 2.37 7.97 -11.31
CA ARG A 380 3.27 7.34 -12.28
C ARG A 380 4.02 8.36 -13.12
N ALA A 381 3.33 9.37 -13.64
CA ALA A 381 3.96 10.43 -14.42
C ALA A 381 4.98 11.22 -13.59
N LEU A 382 4.59 11.63 -12.38
CA LEU A 382 5.44 12.36 -11.43
C LEU A 382 6.68 11.57 -11.02
N ALA A 383 6.52 10.28 -10.70
CA ALA A 383 7.65 9.41 -10.37
C ALA A 383 8.63 9.28 -11.54
N ASN A 384 8.13 9.08 -12.77
CA ASN A 384 8.96 9.00 -13.97
C ASN A 384 9.70 10.32 -14.26
N ILE A 385 9.10 11.47 -13.96
CA ILE A 385 9.79 12.77 -14.05
C ILE A 385 10.90 12.82 -13.00
N LEU A 386 10.58 12.57 -11.72
CA LEU A 386 11.51 12.70 -10.60
C LEU A 386 12.80 11.90 -10.78
N VAL A 387 12.70 10.65 -11.25
CA VAL A 387 13.88 9.78 -11.43
C VAL A 387 14.82 10.23 -12.57
N THR A 388 14.43 11.27 -13.32
CA THR A 388 15.30 11.92 -14.32
C THR A 388 15.92 13.22 -13.82
N LEU A 389 15.38 13.81 -12.76
CA LEU A 389 15.83 15.08 -12.21
C LEU A 389 17.02 14.89 -11.26
N PRO A 390 17.91 15.88 -11.12
CA PRO A 390 19.03 15.80 -10.18
C PRO A 390 18.55 15.77 -8.73
N ALA A 391 19.20 14.96 -7.89
CA ALA A 391 18.94 14.99 -6.44
C ALA A 391 19.48 16.26 -5.79
N GLY A 392 20.65 16.72 -6.25
CA GLY A 392 21.34 17.91 -5.75
C GLY A 392 22.00 18.67 -6.89
N ASP A 393 23.34 18.70 -6.88
CA ASP A 393 24.14 19.30 -7.95
C ASP A 393 23.87 18.59 -9.30
N PRO A 394 23.40 19.31 -10.34
CA PRO A 394 23.16 18.73 -11.67
C PRO A 394 24.38 18.11 -12.34
N ALA A 395 25.60 18.48 -11.95
CA ALA A 395 26.83 17.88 -12.46
C ALA A 395 27.09 16.46 -11.93
N LYS A 396 26.44 16.08 -10.82
CA LYS A 396 26.59 14.77 -10.22
C LYS A 396 25.57 13.75 -10.77
N PRO A 397 25.89 12.44 -10.73
CA PRO A 397 25.03 11.42 -11.31
C PRO A 397 23.75 11.17 -10.51
N GLU A 398 23.68 11.52 -9.23
CA GLU A 398 22.54 11.20 -8.38
C GLU A 398 21.24 11.84 -8.87
N ARG A 399 20.17 11.06 -8.84
CA ARG A 399 18.83 11.49 -9.26
C ARG A 399 17.87 11.53 -8.09
N ALA A 400 16.93 12.47 -8.15
CA ALA A 400 15.81 12.51 -7.23
C ALA A 400 14.93 11.27 -7.42
N ALA A 401 14.01 11.05 -6.49
CA ALA A 401 13.09 9.93 -6.55
C ALA A 401 11.80 10.25 -5.79
N PRO A 402 10.72 9.50 -6.05
CA PRO A 402 9.45 9.69 -5.36
C PRO A 402 9.61 9.40 -3.86
N SER A 403 9.35 10.41 -3.03
CA SER A 403 9.51 10.34 -1.57
C SER A 403 8.36 9.65 -0.84
N PHE A 404 7.14 9.69 -1.40
CA PHE A 404 5.93 9.12 -0.80
C PHE A 404 5.74 9.47 0.70
N GLU A 405 6.19 10.65 1.12
CA GLU A 405 6.09 11.09 2.52
C GLU A 405 4.63 11.35 2.90
N LEU A 406 4.22 10.88 4.07
CA LEU A 406 2.88 11.10 4.65
C LEU A 406 2.97 11.75 6.04
N PRO A 407 3.45 13.00 6.16
CA PRO A 407 3.51 13.69 7.46
C PRO A 407 2.12 14.14 7.98
N TYR A 408 1.04 13.72 7.32
CA TYR A 408 -0.32 14.17 7.55
C TYR A 408 -1.17 13.04 8.10
N SER A 409 -2.17 13.37 8.93
CA SER A 409 -3.21 12.38 9.26
C SER A 409 -4.05 12.06 8.03
N MET A 410 -4.38 10.78 7.88
CA MET A 410 -5.31 10.31 6.86
C MET A 410 -6.77 10.26 7.35
N ALA A 411 -7.02 10.71 8.58
CA ALA A 411 -8.37 10.88 9.10
C ALA A 411 -9.12 11.97 8.30
N LEU A 412 -10.22 11.57 7.68
CA LEU A 412 -11.13 12.52 7.04
C LEU A 412 -11.97 13.26 8.11
N PRO A 413 -12.30 14.54 7.88
CA PRO A 413 -13.21 15.32 8.74
C PRO A 413 -14.53 14.61 9.06
N VAL A 414 -15.15 14.92 10.19
CA VAL A 414 -16.37 14.20 10.65
C VAL A 414 -17.56 14.46 9.73
N LEU A 415 -17.77 15.72 9.32
CA LEU A 415 -18.90 16.09 8.47
C LEU A 415 -18.55 15.92 6.99
N GLU A 416 -19.52 15.45 6.21
CA GLU A 416 -19.37 15.22 4.76
C GLU A 416 -18.92 16.49 4.02
N ARG A 417 -19.54 17.64 4.33
CA ARG A 417 -19.17 18.93 3.73
C ARG A 417 -17.69 19.29 3.97
N ASP A 418 -17.15 18.92 5.14
CA ASP A 418 -15.78 19.24 5.53
C ASP A 418 -14.81 18.28 4.84
N ALA A 419 -15.22 17.04 4.53
CA ALA A 419 -14.46 16.13 3.68
C ALA A 419 -14.34 16.66 2.24
N TRP A 420 -15.43 17.18 1.66
CA TRP A 420 -15.38 17.87 0.37
C TRP A 420 -14.49 19.11 0.40
N ARG A 421 -14.58 19.91 1.47
CA ARG A 421 -13.69 21.06 1.67
C ARG A 421 -12.22 20.67 1.71
N GLN A 422 -11.89 19.58 2.41
CA GLN A 422 -10.52 19.08 2.46
C GLN A 422 -9.99 18.72 1.07
N HIS A 423 -10.80 18.12 0.18
CA HIS A 423 -10.38 17.84 -1.20
C HIS A 423 -10.09 19.13 -1.98
N VAL A 424 -10.92 20.17 -1.81
CA VAL A 424 -10.68 21.49 -2.42
C VAL A 424 -9.38 22.12 -1.90
N ASP A 425 -9.14 22.09 -0.59
CA ASP A 425 -7.91 22.63 0.01
C ASP A 425 -6.65 21.94 -0.55
N LEU A 426 -6.70 20.62 -0.76
CA LEU A 426 -5.60 19.85 -1.36
C LEU A 426 -5.36 20.22 -2.82
N LEU A 427 -6.43 20.45 -3.60
CA LEU A 427 -6.33 20.88 -4.99
C LEU A 427 -5.74 22.29 -5.11
N GLN A 428 -6.15 23.23 -4.24
CA GLN A 428 -5.58 24.58 -4.19
C GLN A 428 -4.09 24.57 -3.80
N ALA A 429 -3.70 23.67 -2.89
CA ALA A 429 -2.29 23.45 -2.57
C ALA A 429 -1.50 22.88 -3.78
N SER A 430 -2.14 22.06 -4.62
CA SER A 430 -1.58 21.52 -5.86
C SER A 430 -1.30 22.63 -6.87
N GLU A 431 -2.28 23.51 -7.10
CA GLU A 431 -2.14 24.69 -7.98
C GLU A 431 -0.93 25.55 -7.58
N THR A 432 -0.73 25.77 -6.28
CA THR A 432 0.42 26.54 -5.76
C THR A 432 1.76 25.88 -6.10
N LEU A 433 1.87 24.55 -6.02
CA LEU A 433 3.08 23.83 -6.39
C LEU A 433 3.29 23.80 -7.91
N ILE A 434 2.21 23.60 -8.68
CA ILE A 434 2.23 23.63 -10.15
C ILE A 434 2.72 25.00 -10.63
N ALA A 435 2.19 26.09 -10.07
CA ALA A 435 2.60 27.45 -10.42
C ALA A 435 4.10 27.71 -10.19
N ARG A 436 4.70 27.11 -9.16
CA ARG A 436 6.14 27.22 -8.89
C ARG A 436 7.01 26.41 -9.87
N LEU A 437 6.46 25.37 -10.48
CA LEU A 437 7.16 24.54 -11.47
C LEU A 437 7.11 25.13 -12.87
N ARG A 438 6.06 25.90 -13.19
CA ARG A 438 5.89 26.56 -14.50
C ARG A 438 7.13 27.35 -14.89
N GLY A 439 7.58 27.16 -16.13
CA GLY A 439 8.72 27.87 -16.71
C GLY A 439 10.10 27.32 -16.33
N SER A 440 10.20 26.38 -15.37
CA SER A 440 11.45 25.70 -15.01
C SER A 440 11.42 24.19 -15.29
N ALA A 441 10.26 23.62 -15.60
CA ALA A 441 10.03 22.20 -15.82
C ALA A 441 10.47 21.70 -17.22
N GLY A 442 10.39 22.56 -18.24
CA GLY A 442 10.70 22.24 -19.64
C GLY A 442 9.49 21.70 -20.41
N LYS A 443 9.51 21.82 -21.75
CA LYS A 443 8.32 21.72 -22.63
C LYS A 443 7.43 20.48 -22.41
N GLY A 444 7.99 19.29 -22.22
CA GLY A 444 7.20 18.07 -22.02
C GLY A 444 6.51 18.02 -20.64
N ALA A 445 7.21 18.47 -19.60
CA ALA A 445 6.67 18.53 -18.25
C ALA A 445 5.67 19.69 -18.09
N ASP A 446 5.86 20.80 -18.81
CA ASP A 446 4.92 21.92 -18.86
C ASP A 446 3.53 21.46 -19.36
N SER A 447 3.45 20.68 -20.44
CA SER A 447 2.17 20.16 -20.95
C SER A 447 1.44 19.22 -19.97
N PHE A 448 2.19 18.45 -19.18
CA PHE A 448 1.64 17.60 -18.13
C PHE A 448 1.07 18.46 -17.00
N LEU A 449 1.81 19.49 -16.56
CA LEU A 449 1.38 20.43 -15.52
C LEU A 449 0.14 21.23 -15.94
N GLU A 450 0.05 21.67 -17.20
CA GLU A 450 -1.13 22.33 -17.74
C GLU A 450 -2.37 21.42 -17.72
N SER A 451 -2.19 20.16 -18.13
CA SER A 451 -3.27 19.17 -18.11
C SER A 451 -3.72 18.86 -16.68
N LEU A 452 -2.77 18.74 -15.74
CA LEU A 452 -3.04 18.49 -14.33
C LEU A 452 -3.81 19.65 -13.70
N ASP A 453 -3.39 20.89 -13.94
CA ASP A 453 -4.04 22.12 -13.46
C ASP A 453 -5.49 22.24 -13.98
N ALA A 454 -5.72 21.94 -15.26
CA ALA A 454 -7.05 21.95 -15.86
C ALA A 454 -7.98 20.89 -15.23
N LEU A 455 -7.46 19.69 -14.96
CA LEU A 455 -8.21 18.62 -14.29
C LEU A 455 -8.52 18.95 -12.82
N ASP A 456 -7.61 19.64 -12.15
CA ASP A 456 -7.78 20.11 -10.78
C ASP A 456 -8.85 21.19 -10.69
N ALA A 457 -8.83 22.19 -11.58
CA ALA A 457 -9.85 23.24 -11.65
C ALA A 457 -11.26 22.67 -11.87
N GLN A 458 -11.40 21.65 -12.73
CA GLN A 458 -12.67 20.95 -12.92
C GLN A 458 -13.11 20.18 -11.65
N ALA A 459 -12.15 19.62 -10.90
CA ALA A 459 -12.45 18.92 -9.66
C ALA A 459 -12.93 19.87 -8.57
N ILE A 460 -12.32 21.05 -8.45
CA ILE A 460 -12.72 22.09 -7.50
C ILE A 460 -14.19 22.47 -7.71
N ILE A 461 -14.58 22.80 -8.95
CA ILE A 461 -15.97 23.16 -9.27
C ILE A 461 -16.95 22.04 -8.85
N ALA A 462 -16.60 20.78 -9.15
CA ALA A 462 -17.44 19.64 -8.78
C ALA A 462 -17.55 19.47 -7.25
N PHE A 463 -16.45 19.60 -6.51
CA PHE A 463 -16.43 19.41 -5.06
C PHE A 463 -17.06 20.58 -4.29
N GLU A 464 -16.96 21.80 -4.80
CA GLU A 464 -17.68 22.94 -4.25
C GLU A 464 -19.19 22.78 -4.39
N ALA A 465 -19.66 22.27 -5.54
CA ALA A 465 -21.07 21.92 -5.73
C ALA A 465 -21.52 20.80 -4.76
N ALA A 466 -20.66 19.79 -4.53
CA ALA A 466 -20.91 18.72 -3.56
C ALA A 466 -21.09 19.29 -2.14
N MET A 467 -20.14 20.14 -1.72
CA MET A 467 -20.11 20.76 -0.40
C MET A 467 -21.37 21.60 -0.11
N GLN A 468 -21.87 22.34 -1.11
CA GLN A 468 -23.11 23.12 -0.99
C GLN A 468 -24.33 22.21 -0.76
N ARG A 469 -24.41 21.07 -1.46
CA ARG A 469 -25.49 20.09 -1.29
C ARG A 469 -25.45 19.42 0.09
N SER A 470 -24.26 19.05 0.57
CA SER A 470 -24.07 18.47 1.91
C SER A 470 -24.41 19.43 3.05
N SER A 471 -24.58 20.73 2.77
CA SER A 471 -24.94 21.76 3.75
C SER A 471 -26.43 22.09 3.79
N ALA A 472 -27.24 21.55 2.87
CA ALA A 472 -28.69 21.76 2.86
C ALA A 472 -29.35 20.98 4.03
N PRO A 473 -30.11 21.65 4.92
CA PRO A 473 -30.84 20.95 5.96
C PRO A 473 -32.01 20.19 5.34
N GLY A 474 -31.96 18.86 5.36
CA GLY A 474 -33.09 18.01 5.02
C GLY A 474 -32.68 16.68 4.41
N LEU A 475 -32.49 15.67 5.27
CA LEU A 475 -32.59 14.21 5.03
C LEU A 475 -31.94 13.38 6.17
N ALA A 476 -31.42 14.02 7.23
CA ALA A 476 -31.06 13.32 8.46
C ALA A 476 -32.32 13.09 9.33
N TYR A 477 -32.73 11.83 9.50
CA TYR A 477 -33.85 11.32 10.32
C TYR A 477 -35.28 11.52 9.78
N GLY A 478 -35.57 10.99 8.59
CA GLY A 478 -36.92 10.59 8.24
C GLY A 478 -37.29 9.30 8.96
N GLY A 479 -37.86 9.41 10.17
CA GLY A 479 -38.40 8.28 10.93
C GLY A 479 -39.53 7.58 10.18
N GLY A 480 -39.21 6.52 9.45
CA GLY A 480 -40.17 5.57 8.89
C GLY A 480 -40.69 4.61 9.95
N GLY A 481 -41.29 5.12 11.02
CA GLY A 481 -42.14 4.32 11.91
C GLY A 481 -43.55 4.30 11.34
N ARG A 482 -43.95 3.17 10.72
CA ARG A 482 -45.37 2.92 10.42
C ARG A 482 -46.08 2.55 11.71
N ALA A 483 -47.16 3.28 11.99
CA ALA A 483 -48.20 2.92 12.95
C ALA A 483 -48.99 1.69 12.48
#